data_AF-A0A9D1FWA6-F1
#
_entry.id   AF-A0A9D1FWA6-F1
#
_cell.length_a   1.000
_cell.length_b   1.000
_cell.length_c   1.000
_cell.angle_alpha   90.00
_cell.angle_beta   90.00
_cell.angle_gamma   90.00
#
_symmetry.space_group_name_H-M   'P 1'
#
loop_
_entity.id
_entity.type
_entity.pdbx_description
1 polymer ?
#
loop_
_entity_poly.entity_id
_entity_poly.type
_entity_poly.pdbx_seq_one_letter_code
_entity_poly.pdbx_strand_id
1 'polypeptide(L)'
;MYHFPDLDEQTRLNMLSELEFDILTGLFYEPVSMTASGMMSYKRLLKECFEKSTPETLQQKLTSSFFRETDRNGRKIPSNFREMVAFSDFNRYYVRALLLRALSEDKKLCVYRAKQVMHERKQSHLAVNKVYFDKRQIGQMLELFRDYRKLFSSKHELLQPNSGLSLRFVGKP
;
A
#
# COMPACT_ATOMS: atom_id res chain seq x y z
N MET A 1 -1.42 -5.21 14.73
CA MET A 1 -0.75 -3.89 14.80
C MET A 1 0.21 -3.79 13.63
N TYR A 2 0.12 -2.71 12.87
CA TYR A 2 1.01 -2.42 11.75
C TYR A 2 2.18 -1.55 12.21
N HIS A 3 3.34 -1.69 11.57
CA HIS A 3 4.52 -0.89 11.89
C HIS A 3 5.06 -0.22 10.63
N PHE A 4 5.17 1.11 10.65
CA PHE A 4 5.69 1.95 9.56
C PHE A 4 6.70 2.97 10.14
N PRO A 5 7.98 2.59 10.27
CA PRO A 5 8.97 3.37 11.02
C PRO A 5 9.25 4.74 10.38
N ASP A 6 9.20 4.83 9.06
CA ASP A 6 9.49 6.06 8.31
C ASP A 6 8.22 6.84 7.92
N LEU A 7 7.14 6.75 8.71
CA LEU A 7 5.88 7.49 8.50
C LEU A 7 5.93 8.88 9.14
N ASP A 8 6.92 9.67 8.74
CA ASP A 8 7.08 11.07 9.11
C ASP A 8 6.23 12.00 8.21
N GLU A 9 6.28 13.31 8.49
CA GLU A 9 5.54 14.33 7.74
C GLU A 9 5.88 14.31 6.25
N GLN A 10 7.16 14.18 5.88
CA GLN A 10 7.59 14.15 4.49
C GLN A 10 7.06 12.91 3.76
N THR A 11 7.08 11.74 4.40
CA THR A 11 6.47 10.53 3.84
C THR A 11 4.97 10.72 3.65
N ARG A 12 4.26 11.33 4.60
CA ARG A 12 2.82 11.59 4.49
C ARG A 12 2.48 12.55 3.35
N LEU A 13 3.26 13.62 3.19
CA LEU A 13 3.12 14.55 2.06
C LEU A 13 3.30 13.82 0.72
N ASN A 14 4.30 12.94 0.61
CA ASN A 14 4.51 12.15 -0.59
C ASN A 14 3.39 11.12 -0.83
N MET A 15 2.83 10.51 0.24
CA MET A 15 1.66 9.63 0.12
C MET A 15 0.44 10.38 -0.43
N LEU A 16 0.20 11.61 0.04
CA LEU A 16 -0.87 12.48 -0.45
C LEU A 16 -0.66 12.86 -1.91
N SER A 17 0.56 13.27 -2.27
CA SER A 17 0.90 13.62 -3.65
C SER A 17 0.69 12.44 -4.61
N GLU A 18 1.09 11.23 -4.22
CA GLU A 18 0.86 10.02 -5.02
C GLU A 18 -0.64 9.66 -5.12
N LEU A 19 -1.43 9.88 -4.07
CA LEU A 19 -2.89 9.69 -4.12
C LEU A 19 -3.56 10.68 -5.08
N GLU A 20 -3.18 11.96 -5.00
CA GLU A 20 -3.71 13.00 -5.88
C GLU A 20 -3.32 12.74 -7.35
N PHE A 21 -2.08 12.31 -7.59
CA PHE A 21 -1.62 11.87 -8.90
C PHE A 21 -2.49 10.74 -9.46
N ASP A 22 -2.76 9.70 -8.66
CA ASP A 22 -3.58 8.57 -9.07
C ASP A 22 -5.03 8.96 -9.40
N ILE A 23 -5.62 9.87 -8.63
CA ILE A 23 -6.98 10.37 -8.85
C ILE A 23 -7.03 11.18 -10.15
N LEU A 24 -6.07 12.09 -10.37
CA LEU A 24 -6.02 12.95 -11.55
C LEU A 24 -5.74 12.18 -12.84
N THR A 25 -4.92 11.13 -12.77
CA THR A 25 -4.50 10.32 -13.94
C THR A 25 -5.37 9.08 -14.18
N GLY A 26 -6.36 8.81 -13.31
CA GLY A 26 -7.20 7.62 -13.40
C GLY A 26 -6.48 6.31 -13.09
N LEU A 27 -5.32 6.38 -12.42
CA LEU A 27 -4.54 5.22 -11.97
C LEU A 27 -4.94 4.73 -10.58
N PHE A 28 -5.84 5.44 -9.89
CA PHE A 28 -6.40 4.99 -8.62
C PHE A 28 -7.01 3.60 -8.77
N TYR A 29 -6.54 2.65 -7.96
CA TYR A 29 -7.09 1.30 -7.97
C TYR A 29 -8.44 1.28 -7.26
N GLU A 30 -9.48 0.88 -7.97
CA GLU A 30 -10.83 0.77 -7.44
C GLU A 30 -11.13 -0.70 -7.05
N PRO A 31 -11.21 -1.05 -5.75
CA PRO A 31 -11.54 -2.42 -5.36
C PRO A 31 -12.92 -2.83 -5.89
N VAL A 32 -12.98 -3.93 -6.64
CA VAL A 32 -14.21 -4.43 -7.29
C VAL A 32 -15.35 -4.71 -6.30
N SER A 33 -14.99 -5.05 -5.06
CA SER A 33 -15.92 -5.31 -3.96
C SER A 33 -16.52 -4.04 -3.36
N MET A 34 -16.09 -2.85 -3.76
CA MET A 34 -16.63 -1.59 -3.25
C MET A 34 -17.89 -1.16 -4.03
N THR A 35 -18.81 -0.48 -3.35
CA THR A 35 -19.95 0.20 -3.98
C THR A 35 -19.52 1.55 -4.54
N ALA A 36 -20.30 2.12 -5.47
CA ALA A 36 -19.98 3.44 -6.03
C ALA A 36 -19.99 4.55 -4.96
N SER A 37 -20.97 4.54 -4.05
CA SER A 37 -21.03 5.48 -2.91
C SER A 37 -19.92 5.22 -1.89
N GLY A 38 -19.58 3.95 -1.64
CA GLY A 38 -18.45 3.55 -0.82
C GLY A 38 -17.13 4.09 -1.38
N MET A 39 -16.93 4.05 -2.70
CA MET A 39 -15.73 4.54 -3.37
C MET A 39 -15.48 6.02 -3.14
N MET A 40 -16.52 6.85 -3.27
CA MET A 40 -16.41 8.29 -3.03
C MET A 40 -16.00 8.60 -1.59
N SER A 41 -16.61 7.90 -0.63
CA SER A 41 -16.24 8.02 0.79
C SER A 41 -14.82 7.50 1.03
N TYR A 42 -14.43 6.42 0.37
CA TYR A 42 -13.14 5.76 0.55
C TYR A 42 -11.97 6.63 0.12
N LYS A 43 -12.05 7.29 -1.04
CA LYS A 43 -11.02 8.23 -1.52
C LYS A 43 -10.78 9.35 -0.50
N ARG A 44 -11.85 9.91 0.08
CA ARG A 44 -11.76 10.92 1.16
C ARG A 44 -11.11 10.35 2.41
N LEU A 45 -11.52 9.16 2.85
CA LEU A 45 -10.96 8.51 4.04
C LEU A 45 -9.48 8.15 3.89
N LEU A 46 -9.04 7.76 2.69
CA LEU A 46 -7.63 7.53 2.40
C LEU A 46 -6.82 8.82 2.54
N LYS A 47 -7.33 9.94 1.99
CA LYS A 47 -6.70 11.26 2.15
C LYS A 47 -6.54 11.62 3.63
N GLU A 48 -7.63 11.57 4.41
CA GLU A 48 -7.60 11.80 5.86
C GLU A 48 -6.62 10.85 6.59
N CYS A 49 -6.53 9.60 6.13
CA CYS A 49 -5.64 8.61 6.72
C CYS A 49 -4.17 8.95 6.47
N PHE A 50 -3.82 9.40 5.27
CA PHE A 50 -2.45 9.77 4.91
C PHE A 50 -2.00 11.04 5.63
N GLU A 51 -2.91 11.99 5.85
CA GLU A 51 -2.63 13.21 6.60
C GLU A 51 -2.18 12.93 8.03
N LYS A 52 -2.86 12.03 8.76
CA LYS A 52 -2.64 11.94 10.23
C LYS A 52 -2.95 10.62 10.91
N SER A 53 -3.36 9.58 10.20
CA SER A 53 -3.81 8.33 10.83
C SER A 53 -3.00 7.11 10.37
N THR A 54 -3.47 5.94 10.77
CA THR A 54 -2.87 4.63 10.50
C THR A 54 -3.89 3.72 9.79
N PRO A 55 -3.46 2.58 9.21
CA PRO A 55 -4.41 1.67 8.58
C PRO A 55 -5.44 1.09 9.55
N GLU A 56 -5.16 0.99 10.85
CA GLU A 56 -6.15 0.58 11.86
C GLU A 56 -7.31 1.58 11.96
N THR A 57 -7.01 2.88 12.00
CA THR A 57 -8.04 3.92 12.01
C THR A 57 -8.84 3.92 10.72
N LEU A 58 -8.18 3.73 9.57
CA LEU A 58 -8.87 3.58 8.29
C LEU A 58 -9.83 2.39 8.33
N GLN A 59 -9.36 1.21 8.76
CA GLN A 59 -10.17 0.01 8.90
C GLN A 59 -11.42 0.24 9.75
N GLN A 60 -11.31 0.95 10.88
CA GLN A 60 -12.44 1.27 11.76
C GLN A 60 -13.48 2.19 11.10
N LYS A 61 -13.03 3.13 10.26
CA LYS A 61 -13.93 4.03 9.51
C LYS A 61 -14.62 3.34 8.33
N LEU A 62 -14.15 2.17 7.89
CA LEU A 62 -14.80 1.40 6.81
C LEU A 62 -16.03 0.65 7.33
N THR A 63 -17.20 1.06 6.85
CA THR A 63 -18.49 0.42 7.18
C THR A 63 -18.82 -0.69 6.19
N SER A 64 -19.72 -1.61 6.56
CA SER A 64 -20.19 -2.67 5.67
C SER A 64 -20.88 -2.13 4.41
N SER A 65 -21.58 -0.99 4.51
CA SER A 65 -22.29 -0.36 3.40
C SER A 65 -21.37 0.15 2.28
N PHE A 66 -20.07 0.27 2.52
CA PHE A 66 -19.10 0.64 1.48
C PHE A 66 -18.79 -0.53 0.54
N PHE A 67 -19.14 -1.76 0.93
CA PHE A 67 -18.81 -2.96 0.20
C PHE A 67 -20.08 -3.64 -0.30
N ARG A 68 -19.94 -4.34 -1.42
CA ARG A 68 -20.92 -5.28 -1.93
C ARG A 68 -20.96 -6.49 -1.00
N GLU A 69 -22.11 -7.13 -0.88
CA GLU A 69 -22.24 -8.37 -0.10
C GLU A 69 -21.58 -9.55 -0.80
N THR A 70 -21.67 -9.57 -2.13
CA THR A 70 -21.12 -10.61 -2.99
C THR A 70 -20.25 -10.04 -4.11
N ASP A 71 -19.32 -10.86 -4.59
CA ASP A 71 -18.57 -10.59 -5.81
C ASP A 71 -19.43 -10.83 -7.07
N ARG A 72 -18.84 -10.64 -8.26
CA ARG A 72 -19.52 -10.84 -9.55
C ARG A 72 -19.99 -12.27 -9.79
N ASN A 73 -19.46 -13.24 -9.06
CA ASN A 73 -19.79 -14.67 -9.15
C ASN A 73 -20.74 -15.11 -8.02
N GLY A 74 -21.30 -14.17 -7.24
CA GLY A 74 -22.18 -14.46 -6.11
C GLY A 74 -21.45 -14.96 -4.86
N ARG A 75 -20.12 -14.92 -4.81
CA ARG A 75 -19.36 -15.34 -3.63
C ARG A 75 -19.35 -14.24 -2.60
N LYS A 76 -19.60 -14.59 -1.33
CA LYS A 76 -19.58 -13.64 -0.22
C LYS A 76 -18.22 -12.94 -0.11
N ILE A 77 -18.22 -11.62 0.02
CA ILE A 77 -17.00 -10.87 0.31
C ILE A 77 -16.45 -11.29 1.69
N PRO A 78 -15.14 -11.58 1.82
CA PRO A 78 -14.56 -12.01 3.09
C PRO A 78 -14.82 -11.01 4.22
N SER A 79 -15.07 -11.52 5.44
CA SER A 79 -15.32 -10.67 6.61
C SER A 79 -14.13 -9.77 6.98
N ASN A 80 -12.91 -10.22 6.68
CA ASN A 80 -11.67 -9.48 6.90
C ASN A 80 -11.30 -8.52 5.74
N PHE A 81 -12.19 -8.32 4.77
CA PHE A 81 -11.88 -7.48 3.60
C PHE A 81 -11.50 -6.04 3.98
N ARG A 82 -12.13 -5.48 5.03
CA ARG A 82 -11.85 -4.12 5.52
C ARG A 82 -10.42 -3.97 6.03
N GLU A 83 -9.94 -4.97 6.76
CA GLU A 83 -8.55 -5.04 7.23
C GLU A 83 -7.59 -5.18 6.05
N MET A 84 -7.93 -6.06 5.09
CA MET A 84 -7.11 -6.30 3.91
C MET A 84 -6.93 -5.04 3.07
N VAL A 85 -8.02 -4.34 2.73
CA VAL A 85 -7.97 -3.15 1.88
C VAL A 85 -7.28 -1.99 2.60
N ALA A 86 -7.57 -1.78 3.89
CA ALA A 86 -6.96 -0.71 4.67
C ALA A 86 -5.42 -0.86 4.72
N PHE A 87 -4.93 -2.06 5.04
CA PHE A 87 -3.48 -2.31 5.04
C PHE A 87 -2.88 -2.22 3.64
N SER A 88 -3.50 -2.86 2.64
CA SER A 88 -2.90 -3.02 1.30
C SER A 88 -2.74 -1.67 0.60
N ASP A 89 -3.76 -0.82 0.67
CA ASP A 89 -3.72 0.48 0.00
C ASP A 89 -2.81 1.45 0.77
N PHE A 90 -2.90 1.50 2.10
CA PHE A 90 -1.96 2.30 2.90
C PHE A 90 -0.50 1.92 2.61
N ASN A 91 -0.20 0.63 2.62
CA ASN A 91 1.15 0.13 2.37
C ASN A 91 1.63 0.44 0.95
N ARG A 92 0.75 0.42 -0.06
CA ARG A 92 1.10 0.79 -1.44
C ARG A 92 1.56 2.23 -1.55
N TYR A 93 0.80 3.16 -0.97
CA TYR A 93 1.16 4.58 -0.99
C TYR A 93 2.40 4.87 -0.12
N TYR A 94 2.52 4.20 1.02
CA TYR A 94 3.71 4.31 1.86
C TYR A 94 4.97 3.84 1.13
N VAL A 95 4.94 2.67 0.48
CA VAL A 95 6.06 2.15 -0.30
C VAL A 95 6.42 3.09 -1.45
N ARG A 96 5.44 3.63 -2.18
CA ARG A 96 5.67 4.61 -3.25
C ARG A 96 6.32 5.89 -2.72
N ALA A 97 5.84 6.40 -1.58
CA ALA A 97 6.42 7.57 -0.93
C ALA A 97 7.88 7.35 -0.53
N LEU A 98 8.24 6.17 -0.02
CA LEU A 98 9.63 5.85 0.31
C LEU A 98 10.51 5.65 -0.92
N LEU A 99 10.00 5.09 -2.00
CA LEU A 99 10.74 5.00 -3.27
C LEU A 99 11.06 6.39 -3.84
N LEU A 100 10.10 7.32 -3.78
CA LEU A 100 10.31 8.72 -4.15
C LEU A 100 11.42 9.36 -3.31
N ARG A 101 11.31 9.23 -1.97
CA ARG A 101 12.30 9.77 -1.05
C ARG A 101 13.69 9.15 -1.25
N ALA A 102 13.76 7.85 -1.52
CA ALA A 102 15.03 7.19 -1.81
C ALA A 102 15.72 7.74 -3.06
N LEU A 103 14.96 8.10 -4.10
CA LEU A 103 15.49 8.73 -5.30
C LEU A 103 15.98 10.16 -5.03
N SER A 104 15.21 10.95 -4.27
CA SER A 104 15.52 12.37 -4.02
C SER A 104 16.55 12.61 -2.93
N GLU A 105 16.54 11.77 -1.87
CA GLU A 105 17.38 11.92 -0.67
C GLU A 105 18.58 10.95 -0.67
N ASP A 106 18.81 10.21 -1.77
CA ASP A 106 19.88 9.21 -1.90
C ASP A 106 19.87 8.12 -0.81
N LYS A 107 18.68 7.77 -0.33
CA LYS A 107 18.49 6.80 0.76
C LYS A 107 18.42 5.37 0.25
N LYS A 108 18.91 4.45 1.08
CA LYS A 108 18.78 3.00 0.87
C LYS A 108 17.50 2.48 1.51
N LEU A 109 16.90 1.47 0.90
CA LEU A 109 15.65 0.85 1.38
C LEU A 109 15.90 -0.60 1.74
N CYS A 110 15.24 -1.10 2.77
CA CYS A 110 15.24 -2.51 3.17
C CYS A 110 13.82 -3.04 3.26
N VAL A 111 13.61 -4.23 2.71
CA VAL A 111 12.36 -4.97 2.84
C VAL A 111 12.22 -5.48 4.27
N TYR A 112 11.10 -5.18 4.90
CA TYR A 112 10.76 -5.71 6.22
C TYR A 112 9.28 -6.13 6.25
N ARG A 113 8.87 -6.75 7.36
CA ARG A 113 7.49 -7.18 7.59
C ARG A 113 6.75 -6.12 8.41
N ALA A 114 5.80 -5.42 7.79
CA ALA A 114 4.95 -4.42 8.43
C ALA A 114 3.70 -5.01 9.10
N LYS A 115 3.31 -6.23 8.71
CA LYS A 115 2.16 -6.96 9.23
C LYS A 115 2.53 -8.40 9.55
N GLN A 116 2.17 -8.87 10.75
CA GLN A 116 2.28 -10.29 11.10
C GLN A 116 1.31 -11.12 10.24
N VAL A 117 1.83 -12.17 9.61
CA VAL A 117 1.06 -13.08 8.75
C VAL A 117 1.26 -14.49 9.30
N MET A 118 0.16 -15.21 9.57
CA MET A 118 0.23 -16.54 10.19
C MET A 118 0.83 -17.61 9.27
N HIS A 119 0.62 -17.49 7.95
CA HIS A 119 1.08 -18.45 6.95
C HIS A 119 1.84 -17.71 5.85
N GLU A 120 3.13 -17.49 6.06
CA GLU A 120 3.98 -16.78 5.11
C GLU A 120 4.27 -17.62 3.87
N ARG A 121 4.25 -16.99 2.69
CA ARG A 121 4.74 -17.65 1.47
C ARG A 121 6.26 -17.73 1.54
N LYS A 122 6.86 -18.82 1.04
CA LYS A 122 8.32 -18.98 1.00
C LYS A 122 9.04 -17.79 0.35
N GLN A 123 8.50 -17.27 -0.74
CA GLN A 123 9.05 -16.10 -1.44
C GLN A 123 9.01 -14.82 -0.59
N SER A 124 7.91 -14.56 0.15
CA SER A 124 7.85 -13.39 1.03
C SER A 124 8.81 -13.49 2.21
N HIS A 125 9.07 -14.69 2.69
CA HIS A 125 10.06 -14.91 3.74
C HIS A 125 11.48 -14.61 3.26
N LEU A 126 11.83 -15.09 2.06
CA LEU A 126 13.14 -14.86 1.45
C LEU A 126 13.41 -13.39 1.06
N ALA A 127 12.36 -12.60 0.82
CA ALA A 127 12.48 -11.21 0.45
C ALA A 127 12.84 -10.27 1.62
N VAL A 128 12.60 -10.68 2.87
CA VAL A 128 12.94 -9.87 4.06
C VAL A 128 14.45 -9.61 4.09
N ASN A 129 14.84 -8.41 4.50
CA ASN A 129 16.22 -7.91 4.53
C ASN A 129 16.86 -7.66 3.15
N LYS A 130 16.13 -7.84 2.04
CA LYS A 130 16.58 -7.39 0.73
C LYS A 130 16.75 -5.87 0.73
N VAL A 131 17.92 -5.40 0.30
CA VAL A 131 18.28 -3.97 0.28
C VAL A 131 18.28 -3.44 -1.14
N TYR A 132 17.71 -2.27 -1.34
CA TYR A 132 17.70 -1.51 -2.59
C TYR A 132 18.47 -0.21 -2.41
N PHE A 133 19.44 0.04 -3.28
CA PHE A 133 20.27 1.25 -3.27
C PHE A 133 20.57 1.78 -4.69
N ASP A 134 20.36 0.97 -5.72
CA ASP A 134 20.53 1.37 -7.11
C ASP A 134 19.36 2.25 -7.56
N LYS A 135 19.63 3.50 -7.95
CA LYS A 135 18.59 4.46 -8.36
C LYS A 135 17.78 4.00 -9.57
N ARG A 136 18.40 3.29 -10.51
CA ARG A 136 17.71 2.78 -11.69
C ARG A 136 16.70 1.71 -11.29
N GLN A 137 17.08 0.78 -10.42
CA GLN A 137 16.21 -0.25 -9.87
C GLN A 137 15.06 0.37 -9.06
N ILE A 138 15.35 1.35 -8.19
CA ILE A 138 14.33 2.04 -7.39
C ILE A 138 13.34 2.78 -8.31
N GLY A 139 13.82 3.47 -9.34
CA GLY A 139 12.97 4.13 -10.34
C GLY A 139 12.06 3.14 -11.08
N GLN A 140 12.59 1.99 -11.51
CA GLN A 140 11.80 0.93 -12.14
C GLN A 140 10.73 0.36 -11.21
N MET A 141 11.04 0.19 -9.91
CA MET A 141 10.06 -0.25 -8.92
C MET A 141 8.95 0.79 -8.73
N LEU A 142 9.28 2.07 -8.67
CA LEU A 142 8.29 3.15 -8.53
C LEU A 142 7.31 3.14 -9.71
N GLU A 143 7.83 3.07 -10.94
CA GLU A 143 7.00 3.01 -12.15
C GLU A 143 6.14 1.75 -12.20
N LEU A 144 6.67 0.59 -11.76
CA LEU A 144 5.88 -0.64 -11.64
C LEU A 144 4.76 -0.51 -10.62
N PHE A 145 5.01 0.14 -9.48
CA PHE A 145 4.06 0.22 -8.36
C PHE A 145 3.00 1.32 -8.53
N ARG A 146 3.24 2.29 -9.41
CA ARG A 146 2.26 3.30 -9.84
C ARG A 146 1.19 2.70 -10.75
N ASP A 147 1.51 1.70 -11.56
CA ASP A 147 0.53 1.03 -12.41
C ASP A 147 0.06 -0.28 -11.77
N TYR A 148 -1.10 -0.25 -11.11
CA TYR A 148 -1.65 -1.44 -10.43
C TYR A 148 -1.90 -2.63 -11.39
N ARG A 149 -2.14 -2.37 -12.69
CA ARG A 149 -2.38 -3.43 -13.69
C ARG A 149 -1.08 -4.19 -13.94
N LYS A 150 0.05 -3.48 -14.02
CA LYS A 150 1.39 -4.07 -14.11
C LYS A 150 1.78 -4.73 -12.79
N LEU A 151 1.52 -4.06 -11.66
CA LEU A 151 1.83 -4.61 -10.34
C LEU A 151 1.15 -5.97 -10.11
N PHE A 152 -0.15 -6.08 -10.34
CA PHE A 152 -0.91 -7.31 -10.10
C PHE A 152 -0.63 -8.42 -11.11
N SER A 153 -0.10 -8.09 -12.30
CA SER A 153 0.39 -9.08 -13.26
C SER A 153 1.85 -9.45 -13.04
N SER A 154 2.59 -8.66 -12.24
CA SER A 154 3.99 -8.94 -11.92
C SER A 154 4.15 -10.02 -10.84
N LYS A 155 5.30 -10.70 -10.85
CA LYS A 155 5.74 -11.61 -9.78
C LYS A 155 6.60 -10.89 -8.72
N HIS A 156 6.45 -9.57 -8.58
CA HIS A 156 7.24 -8.82 -7.60
C HIS A 156 6.86 -9.24 -6.17
N GLU A 157 7.82 -9.37 -5.25
CA GLU A 157 7.61 -9.90 -3.89
C GLU A 157 6.84 -8.92 -2.98
N LEU A 158 7.13 -7.61 -3.11
CA LEU A 158 6.44 -6.52 -2.40
C LEU A 158 5.01 -6.30 -2.92
N LEU A 159 4.15 -5.78 -2.04
CA LEU A 159 2.77 -5.38 -2.35
C LEU A 159 1.86 -6.50 -2.87
N GLN A 160 2.32 -7.75 -2.82
CA GLN A 160 1.48 -8.90 -3.08
C GLN A 160 0.44 -9.06 -1.97
N PRO A 161 -0.79 -9.48 -2.30
CA PRO A 161 -1.82 -9.78 -1.31
C PRO A 161 -1.29 -10.73 -0.24
N ASN A 162 -1.53 -10.37 1.03
CA ASN A 162 -1.11 -11.14 2.22
C ASN A 162 0.41 -11.35 2.37
N SER A 163 1.26 -10.60 1.66
CA SER A 163 2.71 -10.65 1.89
C SER A 163 3.11 -10.05 3.24
N GLY A 164 2.38 -9.01 3.69
CA GLY A 164 2.72 -8.24 4.89
C GLY A 164 4.05 -7.47 4.79
N LEU A 165 4.64 -7.41 3.60
CA LEU A 165 5.94 -6.77 3.36
C LEU A 165 5.80 -5.28 3.06
N SER A 166 6.77 -4.50 3.52
CA SER A 166 6.92 -3.07 3.27
C SER A 166 8.40 -2.70 3.14
N LEU A 167 8.69 -1.41 2.99
CA LEU A 167 10.04 -0.84 2.90
C LEU A 167 10.32 0.09 4.08
N ARG A 168 11.56 0.13 4.53
CA ARG A 168 12.05 1.13 5.48
C ARG A 168 13.41 1.66 5.04
N PHE A 169 13.81 2.84 5.49
CA PHE A 169 15.17 3.32 5.22
C PHE A 169 16.24 2.52 5.98
N VAL A 170 17.45 2.51 5.44
CA VAL A 170 18.64 1.92 6.04
C VAL A 170 19.75 2.96 6.15
N GLY A 171 20.40 3.01 7.32
CA GLY A 171 21.43 4.01 7.64
C GLY A 171 20.97 4.92 8.77
N LYS A 172 21.92 5.61 9.43
CA LYS A 172 21.55 6.68 10.37
C LYS A 172 20.97 7.88 9.61
N PRO A 173 20.04 8.64 10.21
CA PRO A 173 19.58 9.91 9.66
C PRO A 173 20.74 10.84 9.33
#